data_AF-A0A0L0W9E6-F1
#
_entry.id   AF-A0A0L0W9E6-F1
#
_cell.length_a   1.000
_cell.length_b   1.000
_cell.length_c   1.000
_cell.angle_alpha   90.00
_cell.angle_beta   90.00
_cell.angle_gamma   90.00
#
_symmetry.space_group_name_H-M   'P 1'
#
loop_
_entity.id
_entity.type
_entity.pdbx_description
1 polymer ?
#
loop_
_entity_poly.entity_id
_entity_poly.type
_entity_poly.pdbx_seq_one_letter_code
_entity_poly.pdbx_strand_id
1 'polypeptide(L)' 'MCDDYLLTFEISDDRNELEIHATKEGLQLLKEEIDILINAADNDHVHLFTPSWGGEDLTEELQNKDDLLINKVTLFKWK' A
#
# COMPACT_ATOMS: atom_id res chain seq x y z
N MET A 1 -7.30 19.11 -12.82
CA MET A 1 -6.58 18.97 -11.53
C MET A 1 -5.83 17.66 -11.65
N CYS A 2 -4.53 17.63 -11.36
CA CYS A 2 -3.89 16.33 -11.12
C CYS A 2 -4.66 15.73 -9.96
N ASP A 3 -5.21 14.53 -10.12
CA ASP A 3 -5.67 13.78 -8.96
C ASP A 3 -4.41 13.52 -8.12
N ASP A 4 -4.36 14.06 -6.90
CA ASP A 4 -3.20 13.90 -6.03
C ASP A 4 -3.03 12.42 -5.71
N TYR A 5 -1.81 11.91 -5.85
CA TYR A 5 -1.49 10.51 -5.60
C TYR A 5 -1.76 10.15 -4.14
N LEU A 6 -2.49 9.06 -3.89
CA LEU A 6 -2.76 8.53 -2.55
C LEU A 6 -2.76 7.01 -2.57
N LEU A 7 -2.03 6.41 -1.64
CA LEU A 7 -2.13 4.98 -1.30
C LEU A 7 -1.71 4.79 0.16
N THR A 8 -2.65 4.54 1.05
CA THR A 8 -2.40 4.23 2.46
C THR A 8 -2.91 2.85 2.84
N PHE A 9 -2.26 2.27 3.83
CA PHE A 9 -2.71 1.07 4.51
C PHE A 9 -2.87 1.43 5.98
N GLU A 10 -4.07 1.25 6.49
CA GLU A 10 -4.48 1.70 7.82
C GLU A 10 -5.06 0.52 8.58
N ILE A 11 -4.65 0.31 9.82
CA ILE A 11 -5.30 -0.67 10.70
C ILE A 11 -6.35 0.07 11.49
N SER A 12 -7.60 -0.39 11.41
CA SER A 12 -8.73 0.16 12.15
C SER A 12 -8.41 0.33 13.63
N ASP A 13 -9.03 1.30 14.30
CA ASP A 13 -8.86 1.53 15.75
C ASP A 13 -9.02 0.24 16.58
N ASP A 14 -10.02 -0.59 16.22
CA ASP A 14 -10.30 -1.86 16.90
C ASP A 14 -9.34 -3.01 16.53
N ARG A 15 -8.41 -2.78 15.61
CA ARG A 15 -7.40 -3.73 15.11
C ARG A 15 -7.95 -4.96 14.39
N ASN A 16 -9.21 -4.94 13.96
CA ASN A 16 -9.84 -6.06 13.25
C ASN A 16 -9.85 -5.91 11.73
N GLU A 17 -9.63 -4.71 11.21
CA GLU A 17 -9.71 -4.42 9.78
C GLU A 17 -8.40 -3.78 9.29
N LEU A 18 -8.01 -4.16 8.07
CA LEU A 18 -7.00 -3.45 7.29
C LEU A 18 -7.73 -2.70 6.19
N GLU A 19 -7.66 -1.39 6.25
CA GLU A 19 -8.22 -0.50 5.25
C GLU A 19 -7.16 -0.09 4.23
N ILE A 20 -7.53 -0.06 2.96
CA ILE A 20 -6.68 0.41 1.86
C ILE A 20 -7.38 1.60 1.23
N HIS A 21 -6.82 2.79 1.43
CA HIS A 21 -7.35 4.02 0.86
C HIS A 21 -6.45 4.46 -0.29
N ALA A 22 -7.04 4.75 -1.45
CA ALA A 22 -6.25 5.11 -2.62
C ALA A 22 -7.03 5.95 -3.62
N THR A 23 -6.31 6.83 -4.32
CA THR A 23 -6.81 7.40 -5.57
C THR A 23 -6.68 6.38 -6.71
N LYS A 24 -7.18 6.74 -7.89
CA LYS A 24 -7.08 5.89 -9.09
C LYS A 24 -5.62 5.55 -9.40
N GLU A 25 -4.73 6.53 -9.29
CA GLU A 25 -3.29 6.40 -9.52
C GLU A 25 -2.65 5.47 -8.49
N GLY A 26 -3.03 5.57 -7.21
CA GLY A 26 -2.59 4.65 -6.16
C GLY A 26 -3.07 3.21 -6.39
N LEU A 27 -4.33 3.02 -6.80
CA LEU A 27 -4.86 1.69 -7.16
C LEU A 27 -4.14 1.10 -8.38
N GLN A 28 -3.77 1.94 -9.35
CA GLN A 28 -3.02 1.53 -10.53
C GLN A 28 -1.61 1.07 -10.15
N LEU A 29 -0.91 1.79 -9.27
CA LEU A 29 0.39 1.36 -8.72
C LEU A 29 0.26 0.04 -7.96
N LEU A 30 -0.71 -0.09 -7.05
CA LEU A 30 -0.93 -1.34 -6.31
C LEU A 30 -1.20 -2.53 -7.24
N LYS A 31 -1.97 -2.30 -8.31
CA LYS A 31 -2.20 -3.31 -9.34
C LYS A 31 -0.91 -3.73 -10.05
N GLU A 32 -0.04 -2.80 -10.39
CA GLU A 32 1.24 -3.08 -11.05
C GLU A 32 2.17 -3.92 -10.17
N GLU A 33 2.23 -3.61 -8.88
CA GLU A 33 2.98 -4.40 -7.88
C GLU A 33 2.45 -5.82 -7.75
N ILE A 34 1.11 -5.99 -7.77
CA ILE A 34 0.48 -7.31 -7.81
C ILE A 34 0.78 -8.03 -9.12
N ASP A 35 0.75 -7.35 -10.27
CA ASP A 35 1.06 -7.94 -11.56
C ASP A 35 2.53 -8.42 -11.64
N ILE A 36 3.47 -7.67 -11.06
CA ILE A 36 4.88 -8.10 -10.93
C ILE A 36 4.93 -9.44 -10.19
N LEU A 37 4.27 -9.54 -9.05
CA LEU A 37 4.21 -10.78 -8.28
C LEU A 37 3.55 -11.90 -9.09
N ILE A 38 2.37 -11.69 -9.67
CA ILE A 38 1.65 -12.70 -10.47
C ILE A 38 2.58 -13.31 -11.54
N ASN A 39 3.38 -12.47 -12.21
CA ASN A 39 4.29 -12.87 -13.28
C ASN A 39 5.64 -13.42 -12.81
N ALA A 40 5.97 -13.35 -11.51
CA ALA A 40 7.21 -13.91 -10.98
C ALA A 40 7.29 -15.44 -11.21
N ALA A 41 8.48 -15.99 -11.50
CA ALA A 41 8.61 -17.43 -11.79
C ALA A 41 8.47 -18.31 -10.53
N ASP A 42 8.81 -17.78 -9.36
CA ASP A 42 8.91 -18.47 -8.06
C ASP A 42 8.19 -17.70 -6.95
N ASN A 43 8.34 -18.15 -5.70
CA ASN A 43 7.93 -17.38 -4.53
C ASN A 43 8.70 -16.06 -4.52
N ASP A 44 7.99 -14.95 -4.32
CA ASP A 44 8.58 -13.62 -4.37
C ASP A 44 7.82 -12.65 -3.48
N HIS A 45 8.33 -11.43 -3.32
CA HIS A 45 7.66 -10.38 -2.57
C HIS A 45 8.08 -8.99 -3.03
N VAL A 46 7.19 -8.01 -2.80
CA VAL A 46 7.48 -6.59 -3.00
C VAL A 46 7.27 -5.84 -1.68
N HIS A 47 7.97 -4.73 -1.53
CA HIS A 47 7.88 -3.85 -0.37
C HIS A 47 7.46 -2.46 -0.80
N LEU A 48 6.41 -1.94 -0.16
CA LEU A 48 5.93 -0.58 -0.35
C LEU A 48 6.22 0.21 0.92
N PHE A 49 6.74 1.42 0.78
CA PHE A 49 7.11 2.27 1.93
C PHE A 49 6.56 3.68 1.80
N THR A 50 6.34 4.30 2.95
CA THR A 50 6.10 5.75 3.05
C THR A 50 7.41 6.55 2.94
N PRO A 51 7.34 7.86 2.60
CA PRO A 51 8.49 8.76 2.52
C PRO A 51 9.41 8.74 3.75
N SER A 52 8.87 8.75 4.97
CA SER A 52 9.68 8.71 6.20
C SER A 52 10.44 7.39 6.38
N TRP A 53 10.05 6.33 5.66
CA TRP A 53 10.70 5.03 5.65
C TRP A 53 11.54 4.79 4.38
N GLY A 54 11.69 5.81 3.54
CA GLY A 54 12.60 5.80 2.39
C GLY A 54 12.02 5.23 1.10
N GLY A 55 10.69 5.23 0.93
CA GLY A 55 10.05 4.95 -0.36
C GLY A 55 9.02 6.01 -0.73
N GLU A 56 8.47 5.90 -1.94
CA GLU A 56 7.48 6.85 -2.48
C GLU A 56 6.17 6.13 -2.89
N ASP A 57 6.04 4.86 -2.51
CA ASP A 57 4.94 3.98 -2.91
C ASP A 57 3.68 4.22 -2.06
N LEU A 58 3.85 4.58 -0.79
CA LEU A 58 2.75 4.86 0.13
C LEU A 58 2.74 6.33 0.52
N THR A 59 1.58 6.85 0.88
CA THR A 59 1.45 8.20 1.44
C THR A 59 1.34 8.16 2.97
N GLU A 60 1.62 9.29 3.61
CA GLU A 60 1.54 9.44 5.08
C GLU A 60 0.28 10.16 5.55
N GLU A 61 -0.63 10.42 4.62
CA GLU A 61 -1.87 11.11 4.89
C GLU A 61 -2.93 10.12 5.40
N LEU A 62 -3.08 10.05 6.71
CA LEU A 62 -4.07 9.21 7.38
C LEU A 62 -5.50 9.64 6.98
N GLN A 63 -6.30 8.70 6.46
CA GLN A 63 -7.66 8.98 6.01
C GLN A 63 -8.68 8.87 7.15
N ASN A 64 -8.45 7.95 8.09
CA ASN A 64 -9.26 7.82 9.30
C ASN A 64 -8.47 8.24 10.53
N LYS A 65 -8.94 9.28 11.21
CA LYS A 65 -8.24 9.90 12.35
C LYS A 65 -7.82 8.93 13.47
N ASP A 66 -8.62 7.91 13.73
CA ASP A 66 -8.41 7.00 14.86
C ASP A 66 -7.64 5.72 14.47
N ASP A 67 -7.34 5.56 13.18
CA ASP A 67 -6.62 4.40 12.67
C ASP A 67 -5.10 4.51 12.84
N LEU A 68 -4.42 3.37 12.71
CA LEU A 68 -2.96 3.32 12.70
C LEU A 68 -2.45 3.22 11.27
N LEU A 69 -1.73 4.26 10.83
CA LEU A 69 -1.00 4.25 9.57
C LEU A 69 0.12 3.19 9.56
N ILE A 70 0.15 2.37 8.50
CA ILE A 70 1.21 1.40 8.25
C ILE A 70 2.24 1.98 7.27
N ASN A 71 3.46 2.20 7.75
CA ASN A 71 4.56 2.77 6.96
C ASN A 71 5.24 1.79 5.99
N LYS A 72 5.02 0.48 6.18
CA LYS A 72 5.59 -0.57 5.33
C LYS A 72 4.58 -1.67 5.09
N VAL A 73 4.29 -1.95 3.83
CA VAL A 73 3.49 -3.09 3.41
C VAL A 73 4.38 -4.06 2.65
N THR A 74 4.23 -5.35 2.90
CA THR A 74 4.93 -6.40 2.14
C THR A 74 3.91 -7.35 1.54
N LEU A 75 3.90 -7.43 0.21
CA LEU A 75 3.05 -8.35 -0.52
C LEU A 75 3.89 -9.57 -0.89
N PHE A 76 3.44 -10.76 -0.49
CA PHE A 76 4.12 -12.01 -0.82
C PHE A 76 3.33 -12.79 -1.88
N LYS A 77 4.05 -13.36 -2.83
CA LYS A 77 3.59 -14.47 -3.65
C LYS A 77 4.18 -15.77 -3.14
N TRP A 78 3.30 -16.74 -2.94
CA TRP A 78 3.65 -18.13 -2.67
C TRP A 78 3.07 -19.02 -3.77
N LYS A 79 3.81 -20.06 -4.17
CA LYS A 79 3.37 -21.14 -5.06
C LYS A 79 2.48 -22.15 -4.35
#